data_AF-R5YNC8-F1
#
_entry.id   AF-R5YNC8-F1
#
_cell.length_a   1.000
_cell.length_b   1.000
_cell.length_c   1.000
_cell.angle_alpha   90.00
_cell.angle_beta   90.00
_cell.angle_gamma   90.00
#
_symmetry.space_group_name_H-M   'P 1'
#
loop_
_entity.id
_entity.type
_entity.pdbx_description
1 polymer ?
#
loop_
_entity_poly.entity_id
_entity_poly.type
_entity_poly.pdbx_seq_one_letter_code
_entity_poly.pdbx_strand_id
1 'polypeptide(L)' 'MGKEKENVTFSKQVYDGSIIVVPQNTWHNIINIGTMPLKLYSIYSPPNHKKGTVHKTKADALKEEY' A
#
# COMPACT_ATOMS: atom_id res chain seq x y z
N MET A 1 2.30 5.09 -8.86
CA MET A 1 3.38 4.09 -8.90
C MET A 1 4.33 4.37 -10.05
N GLY A 2 5.53 3.83 -10.00
CA GLY A 2 6.58 4.06 -10.99
C GLY A 2 7.88 3.36 -10.60
N LYS A 3 8.95 3.62 -11.36
CA LYS A 3 10.27 3.10 -11.02
C LYS A 3 10.84 3.75 -9.76
N GLU A 4 10.57 5.05 -9.59
CA GLU A 4 11.16 5.88 -8.53
C GLU A 4 10.07 6.69 -7.84
N LYS A 5 10.34 7.12 -6.61
CA LYS A 5 9.40 7.89 -5.79
C LYS A 5 9.17 9.29 -6.34
N GLU A 6 10.25 9.91 -6.80
CA GLU A 6 10.29 11.29 -7.28
C GLU A 6 9.72 11.41 -8.70
N ASN A 7 9.59 10.29 -9.43
CA ASN A 7 9.09 10.24 -10.80
C ASN A 7 7.93 9.25 -10.94
N VAL A 8 6.74 9.68 -10.51
CA VAL A 8 5.52 8.88 -10.59
C VAL A 8 4.96 8.90 -12.01
N THR A 9 5.00 7.75 -12.69
CA THR A 9 4.56 7.62 -14.08
C THR A 9 3.14 7.07 -14.25
N PHE A 10 2.56 6.48 -13.20
CA PHE A 10 1.18 5.98 -13.21
C PHE A 10 0.41 6.45 -11.97
N SER A 11 -0.74 7.07 -12.19
CA SER A 11 -1.68 7.49 -11.14
C SER A 11 -3.12 7.23 -11.62
N LYS A 12 -3.93 6.60 -10.76
CA LYS A 12 -5.31 6.25 -11.10
C LYS A 12 -6.17 6.29 -9.84
N GLN A 13 -7.37 6.84 -9.98
CA GLN A 13 -8.42 6.70 -8.97
C GLN A 13 -8.97 5.27 -9.00
N VAL A 14 -9.10 4.67 -7.84
CA VAL A 14 -9.63 3.32 -7.65
C VAL A 14 -10.86 3.37 -6.78
N TYR A 15 -11.75 2.40 -6.96
CA TYR A 15 -13.04 2.31 -6.26
C TYR A 15 -13.26 0.90 -5.74
N ASP A 16 -14.40 0.69 -5.08
CA ASP A 16 -14.82 -0.64 -4.66
C ASP A 16 -14.78 -1.65 -5.81
N GLY A 17 -14.32 -2.87 -5.53
CA GLY A 17 -14.08 -3.92 -6.53
C GLY A 17 -12.84 -3.76 -7.42
N SER A 18 -12.04 -2.68 -7.26
CA SER A 18 -10.79 -2.52 -8.02
C SER A 18 -9.68 -3.45 -7.53
N ILE A 19 -8.80 -3.88 -8.44
CA ILE A 19 -7.59 -4.65 -8.11
C ILE A 19 -6.35 -3.82 -8.48
N ILE A 20 -5.40 -3.72 -7.55
CA ILE A 20 -4.10 -3.07 -7.76
C ILE A 20 -3.03 -4.15 -7.78
N VAL A 21 -2.31 -4.27 -8.89
CA VAL A 21 -1.15 -5.15 -9.00
C VAL A 21 0.12 -4.31 -8.91
N VAL A 22 0.96 -4.60 -7.92
CA VAL A 22 2.25 -3.95 -7.72
C VAL A 22 3.36 -4.93 -8.10
N PRO A 23 4.05 -4.74 -9.24
CA PRO A 23 5.18 -5.58 -9.60
C PRO A 23 6.36 -5.42 -8.64
N GLN A 24 7.25 -6.41 -8.62
CA GLN A 24 8.50 -6.33 -7.87
C GLN A 24 9.29 -5.05 -8.24
N ASN A 25 9.94 -4.44 -7.25
CA ASN A 25 10.74 -3.22 -7.41
C ASN A 25 9.96 -2.02 -7.98
N THR A 26 8.64 -1.97 -7.76
CA THR A 26 7.81 -0.82 -8.16
C THR A 26 7.51 0.06 -6.96
N TRP A 27 7.93 1.32 -7.03
CA TRP A 27 7.52 2.31 -6.06
C TRP A 27 6.01 2.56 -6.19
N HIS A 28 5.28 2.52 -5.08
CA HIS A 28 3.83 2.70 -5.05
C HIS A 28 3.36 3.38 -3.77
N ASN A 29 2.20 4.02 -3.83
CA ASN A 29 1.54 4.63 -2.68
C ASN A 29 0.02 4.59 -2.92
N ILE A 30 -0.75 4.32 -1.87
CA ILE A 30 -2.21 4.29 -1.90
C ILE A 30 -2.70 5.34 -0.90
N ILE A 31 -3.45 6.32 -1.40
CA ILE A 31 -3.94 7.46 -0.62
C ILE A 31 -5.46 7.40 -0.58
N ASN A 32 -6.04 7.40 0.62
CA ASN A 32 -7.47 7.57 0.76
C ASN A 32 -7.84 9.03 0.43
N ILE A 33 -8.53 9.24 -0.69
CA ILE A 33 -9.04 10.53 -1.14
C ILE A 33 -10.55 10.70 -0.88
N GLY A 34 -11.19 9.69 -0.30
CA GLY A 34 -12.61 9.72 0.06
C GLY A 34 -12.86 10.27 1.46
N THR A 35 -14.14 10.36 1.83
CA THR A 35 -14.58 10.87 3.13
C THR A 35 -14.80 9.77 4.19
N MET A 36 -14.70 8.50 3.78
CA MET A 36 -14.87 7.33 4.66
C MET A 36 -13.57 6.54 4.77
N PRO A 37 -13.37 5.73 5.83
CA PRO A 37 -12.21 4.86 5.93
C PRO A 37 -12.11 3.89 4.74
N LEU A 38 -10.96 3.91 4.06
CA LEU A 38 -10.62 2.94 3.02
C LEU A 38 -10.37 1.57 3.67
N LYS A 39 -11.14 0.56 3.25
CA LYS A 39 -10.93 -0.83 3.65
C LYS A 39 -10.34 -1.59 2.46
N LEU A 40 -9.22 -2.27 2.68
CA LEU A 40 -8.56 -3.09 1.67
C LEU A 40 -7.84 -4.25 2.33
N TYR A 41 -7.50 -5.25 1.53
CA TYR A 41 -6.55 -6.30 1.90
C TYR A 41 -5.39 -6.28 0.90
N SER A 42 -4.19 -6.61 1.38
CA SER A 42 -3.00 -6.79 0.55
C SER A 42 -2.52 -8.23 0.64
N ILE A 43 -1.98 -8.74 -0.46
CA ILE A 43 -1.37 -10.07 -0.54
C ILE A 43 0.07 -9.85 -0.97
N TYR A 44 1.01 -10.28 -0.13
CA TYR A 44 2.44 -10.20 -0.41
C TYR A 44 2.99 -11.57 -0.80
N SER A 45 3.90 -11.60 -1.77
CA SER A 45 4.62 -12.80 -2.19
C SER A 45 6.07 -12.43 -2.52
N PRO A 46 7.07 -12.84 -1.71
CA PRO A 46 6.96 -13.58 -0.43
C PRO A 46 6.32 -12.74 0.69
N PRO A 47 6.00 -13.33 1.86
CA PRO A 47 5.44 -12.58 2.99
C PRO A 47 6.30 -11.38 3.40
N ASN A 48 5.68 -10.21 3.59
CA ASN A 48 6.38 -8.98 3.97
C ASN A 48 6.53 -8.79 5.49
N HIS A 49 5.52 -9.18 6.27
CA HIS A 49 5.51 -9.02 7.72
C HIS A 49 5.60 -10.38 8.44
N LYS A 50 6.05 -10.36 9.70
CA LYS A 50 6.04 -11.54 10.56
C LYS A 50 4.61 -12.04 10.78
N LYS A 51 4.45 -13.35 10.96
CA LYS A 51 3.14 -13.95 11.24
C LYS A 51 2.56 -13.35 12.53
N GLY A 52 1.32 -12.85 12.45
CA GLY A 52 0.61 -12.29 13.60
C GLY A 52 0.86 -10.80 13.86
N THR A 53 1.61 -10.10 13.01
CA THR A 53 1.79 -8.65 13.11
C THR A 53 0.44 -7.93 13.02
N VAL A 54 0.17 -7.03 13.98
CA VAL A 54 -1.02 -6.17 14.02
C VAL A 54 -0.58 -4.74 14.30
N HIS A 55 -0.68 -3.86 13.31
CA HIS A 55 -0.48 -2.42 13.48
C HIS A 55 -1.84 -1.73 13.60
N LYS A 56 -2.19 -1.24 14.79
CA LYS A 56 -3.47 -0.54 15.02
C LYS A 56 -3.49 0.84 14.38
N THR A 57 -2.32 1.49 14.30
CA THR A 57 -2.16 2.81 13.71
C THR A 57 -1.04 2.82 12.69
N LYS A 58 -1.08 3.79 11.77
CA LYS A 58 0.02 4.04 10.83
C LYS A 58 1.34 4.33 11.56
N ALA A 59 1.29 5.04 12.68
CA ALA A 59 2.49 5.35 13.46
C ALA A 59 3.15 4.10 14.05
N ASP A 60 2.37 3.10 14.45
CA ASP A 60 2.90 1.82 14.94
C ASP A 60 3.60 1.04 13.81
N ALA A 61 3.01 1.03 12.61
CA ALA A 61 3.61 0.39 11.44
C ALA A 61 4.97 1.02 11.08
N LEU A 62 5.05 2.35 11.07
CA LEU A 62 6.29 3.06 10.75
C LEU A 62 7.41 2.73 11.76
N LYS A 63 7.11 2.51 13.04
CA LYS A 63 8.14 2.14 14.03
C LYS A 63 8.75 0.75 13.80
N GLU A 64 8.10 -0.13 13.04
CA GLU A 64 8.63 -1.46 12.70
C GLU A 64 9.35 -1.47 11.33
N GLU A 65 8.91 -0.65 10.39
CA GLU A 65 9.49 -0.56 9.04
C GLU A 65 10.78 0.29 8.96
N TYR A 66 11.15 0.99 10.04
CA TYR A 66 12.40 1.75 10.20
C TYR A 66 13.29 1.16 11.28
#